data_AF-A0A5C6C667-F1
#
_entry.id   AF-A0A5C6C667-F1
#
_cell.length_a   1.000
_cell.length_b   1.000
_cell.length_c   1.000
_cell.angle_alpha   90.00
_cell.angle_beta   90.00
_cell.angle_gamma   90.00
#
_symmetry.space_group_name_H-M   'P 1'
#
loop_
_entity.id
_entity.type
_entity.pdbx_description
1 polymer ?
#
loop_
_entity_poly.entity_id
_entity_poly.type
_entity_poly.pdbx_seq_one_letter_code
_entity_poly.pdbx_strand_id
1 'polypeptide(L)' 'MIARSISKLVVRQYEQTKSENMKVRCLELIDKMERVGYMGISDELSRLER' A
#
# COMPACT_ATOMS: atom_id res chain seq x y z
N MET A 1 -14.84 -4.99 -0.27
CA MET A 1 -14.43 -5.29 -1.66
C MET A 1 -13.62 -4.15 -2.27
N ILE A 2 -14.13 -2.91 -2.30
CA ILE A 2 -13.43 -1.71 -2.81
C ILE A 2 -12.12 -1.43 -2.05
N ALA A 3 -12.12 -1.60 -0.72
CA ALA A 3 -10.97 -1.37 0.13
C ALA A 3 -9.71 -2.18 -0.26
N ARG A 4 -9.92 -3.46 -0.59
CA ARG A 4 -8.88 -4.40 -1.03
C ARG A 4 -8.36 -4.10 -2.44
N SER A 5 -9.18 -3.44 -3.26
CA SER A 5 -8.75 -2.99 -4.59
C SER A 5 -7.86 -1.75 -4.49
N ILE A 6 -8.13 -0.86 -3.53
CA ILE A 6 -7.33 0.35 -3.30
C ILE A 6 -5.97 -0.01 -2.68
N SER A 7 -5.92 -0.91 -1.68
CA SER A 7 -4.66 -1.39 -1.09
C SER A 7 -3.70 -1.91 -2.16
N LYS A 8 -4.23 -2.77 -3.04
CA LYS A 8 -3.47 -3.40 -4.12
C LYS A 8 -2.96 -2.40 -5.16
N LEU A 9 -3.72 -1.34 -5.46
CA LEU A 9 -3.28 -0.29 -6.37
C LEU A 9 -2.14 0.54 -5.77
N VAL A 10 -2.25 0.91 -4.49
CA VAL A 10 -1.21 1.68 -3.79
C VAL A 10 0.08 0.88 -3.68
N VAL A 11 -0.01 -0.40 -3.34
CA VAL A 11 1.14 -1.31 -3.28
C VAL A 11 1.82 -1.50 -4.64
N ARG A 12 1.06 -1.73 -5.70
CA ARG A 12 1.64 -1.81 -7.06
C ARG A 12 2.31 -0.51 -7.48
N GLN A 13 1.71 0.63 -7.14
CA GLN A 13 2.28 1.93 -7.47
C GLN A 13 3.60 2.17 -6.72
N TYR A 14 3.69 1.71 -5.47
CA TYR A 14 4.92 1.71 -4.68
C TYR A 14 6.02 0.86 -5.32
N GLU A 15 5.71 -0.35 -5.79
CA GLU A 15 6.69 -1.23 -6.46
C GLU A 15 7.16 -0.67 -7.81
N GLN A 16 6.24 -0.11 -8.60
CA GLN A 16 6.52 0.31 -9.97
C GLN A 16 7.16 1.69 -10.07
N THR A 17 7.04 2.52 -9.04
CA THR A 17 7.57 3.88 -9.09
C THR A 17 9.08 3.93 -8.88
N LYS A 18 9.77 4.66 -9.76
CA LYS A 18 11.21 4.97 -9.62
C LYS A 18 11.44 6.29 -8.86
N SER A 19 10.37 7.01 -8.53
CA SER A 19 10.45 8.26 -7.78
C SER A 19 10.42 7.99 -6.29
N GLU A 20 11.50 8.31 -5.59
CA GLU A 20 11.59 8.20 -4.13
C GLU A 20 10.49 9.00 -3.41
N ASN A 21 10.17 10.20 -3.89
CA ASN A 21 9.06 11.00 -3.35
C ASN A 21 7.70 10.30 -3.45
N MET A 22 7.48 9.52 -4.52
CA MET A 22 6.25 8.73 -4.65
C MET A 22 6.25 7.48 -3.78
N LYS A 23 7.41 6.86 -3.53
CA LYS A 23 7.50 5.76 -2.57
C LYS A 23 7.10 6.21 -1.17
N VAL A 24 7.65 7.33 -0.70
CA VAL A 24 7.33 7.92 0.61
C VAL A 24 5.83 8.21 0.72
N ARG A 25 5.22 8.81 -0.32
CA ARG A 25 3.78 9.07 -0.34
C ARG A 25 2.93 7.80 -0.32
N CYS A 26 3.36 6.74 -1.00
CA CYS A 26 2.63 5.46 -0.97
C CYS A 26 2.70 4.82 0.42
N LEU A 27 3.87 4.86 1.07
CA LEU A 27 4.04 4.36 2.45
C LEU A 27 3.17 5.15 3.45
N GLU A 28 3.14 6.49 3.36
CA GLU A 28 2.25 7.30 4.20
C GLU A 28 0.77 6.96 4.00
N LEU A 29 0.37 6.62 2.77
CA LEU A 29 -1.00 6.24 2.46
C LEU A 29 -1.34 4.86 3.05
N ILE A 30 -0.41 3.91 2.91
CA ILE A 30 -0.49 2.56 3.50
C ILE A 30 -0.63 2.66 5.02
N ASP A 31 0.22 3.44 5.70
CA ASP A 31 0.16 3.65 7.15
C ASP A 31 -1.16 4.28 7.59
N LYS A 32 -1.67 5.28 6.85
CA LYS A 32 -2.96 5.90 7.14
C LYS A 32 -4.08 4.87 7.03
N MET A 33 -4.07 4.05 5.99
CA MET A 33 -5.07 3.02 5.77
C MET A 33 -5.00 1.93 6.85
N GLU A 34 -3.83 1.52 7.32
CA GLU A 34 -3.70 0.60 8.47
C GLU A 34 -4.31 1.23 9.75
N ARG A 35 -4.02 2.50 10.02
CA ARG A 35 -4.55 3.21 11.20
C ARG A 35 -6.08 3.34 11.21
N VAL A 36 -6.72 3.47 10.04
CA VAL A 36 -8.19 3.46 9.94
C VAL A 36 -8.79 2.04 9.81
N GLY A 37 -7.98 0.98 9.95
CA GLY A 37 -8.47 -0.40 9.99
C GLY A 37 -8.87 -0.96 8.62
N TYR A 38 -8.26 -0.48 7.53
CA TYR A 38 -8.48 -1.07 6.19
C TYR A 38 -7.94 -2.51 6.16
N MET A 39 -8.83 -3.49 6.30
CA MET A 39 -8.49 -4.91 6.18
C MET A 39 -7.97 -5.27 4.79
N GLY A 40 -6.74 -5.81 4.73
CA GLY A 40 -6.12 -6.37 3.52
C GLY A 40 -4.76 -5.78 3.14
N ILE A 41 -4.38 -4.63 3.73
CA ILE A 41 -3.07 -4.00 3.44
C ILE A 41 -1.92 -4.82 3.99
N SER A 42 -2.01 -5.30 5.22
CA SER A 42 -0.95 -6.09 5.84
C SER A 42 -0.74 -7.43 5.10
N ASP A 43 -1.81 -8.05 4.57
CA ASP A 43 -1.70 -9.22 3.69
C ASP A 43 -0.96 -8.91 2.38
N GLU A 44 -1.22 -7.73 1.80
CA GLU A 44 -0.59 -7.29 0.55
C GLU A 44 0.88 -6.88 0.76
N LEU A 45 1.22 -6.22 1.88
CA LEU A 45 2.59 -5.88 2.29
C LEU A 45 3.42 -7.12 2.61
N SER A 46 2.87 -8.07 3.38
CA SER A 46 3.58 -9.31 3.73
C SER A 46 3.93 -10.17 2.51
N ARG A 47 3.20 -10.01 1.39
CA ARG A 47 3.55 -10.61 0.10
C ARG A 47 4.71 -9.93 -0.62
N LEU A 48 5.01 -8.67 -0.33
CA LEU A 48 6.15 -7.94 -0.90
C LEU A 48 7.47 -8.25 -0.18
N GLU A 49 7.40 -8.52 1.11
CA GLU A 49 8.58 -8.82 1.93
C GLU A 49 9.13 -10.24 1.71
N ARG A 50 8.47 -11.05 0.86
CA ARG A 50 8.80 -12.45 0.60
C ARG A 50 9.35 -12.66 -0.81
#